data_AF-A0A3B8SSS2-F1
#
_entry.id   AF-A0A3B8SSS2-F1
#
_cell.length_a   1.000
_cell.length_b   1.000
_cell.length_c   1.000
_cell.angle_alpha   90.00
_cell.angle_beta   90.00
_cell.angle_gamma   90.00
#
_symmetry.space_group_name_H-M   'P 1'
#
loop_
_entity.id
_entity.type
_entity.pdbx_description
1 polymer ?
#
loop_
_entity_poly.entity_id
_entity_poly.type
_entity_poly.pdbx_seq_one_letter_code
_entity_poly.pdbx_strand_id
1 'polypeptide(L)'
;MIELFEQFSSGQVALTLGILTGLLFGIFAQQSRFCLRSACIEFWRTRPSAKFSIWLFTFSTALILTQLLIQFGHLETTSVRQLTTTGSLSGAIVGGSLFGIGMIMARGCASRLLVLSATGNLRALVAGLVVTVVSQAALRGGLSPARNEISTWWLIDASHRNVSAYLPEFGALIFGCVLFIAAVWLARKSAAVKWYQFGAVLVGASVALGWGLT
;
A
#
# COMPACT_ATOMS: atom_id res chain seq x y z
N MET A 1 -16.90 -11.78 23.74
CA MET A 1 -16.57 -10.93 22.57
C MET A 1 -17.18 -11.43 21.27
N ILE A 2 -17.94 -12.54 21.28
CA ILE A 2 -18.59 -13.12 20.08
C ILE A 2 -20.06 -12.68 19.98
N GLU A 3 -20.76 -12.47 21.10
CA GLU A 3 -22.19 -12.08 21.10
C GLU A 3 -22.49 -10.64 20.63
N LEU A 4 -21.50 -9.74 20.60
CA LEU A 4 -21.70 -8.35 20.15
C LEU A 4 -21.69 -8.23 18.61
N PHE A 5 -21.21 -9.26 17.89
CA PHE A 5 -21.18 -9.29 16.43
C PHE A 5 -22.44 -9.88 15.79
N GLU A 6 -23.28 -10.59 16.55
CA GLU A 6 -24.57 -11.12 16.05
C GLU A 6 -25.65 -10.05 15.88
N GLN A 7 -25.46 -8.88 16.48
CA GLN A 7 -26.46 -7.79 16.44
C GLN A 7 -26.21 -6.79 15.30
N PHE A 8 -25.03 -6.80 14.67
CA PHE A 8 -24.68 -5.89 13.59
C PHE A 8 -24.68 -6.62 12.24
N SER A 9 -25.34 -6.03 11.23
CA SER A 9 -25.23 -6.52 9.85
C SER A 9 -23.75 -6.53 9.44
N SER A 10 -23.32 -7.54 8.69
CA SER A 10 -21.93 -7.68 8.19
C SER A 10 -21.41 -6.40 7.50
N GLY A 11 -22.30 -5.60 6.89
CA GLY A 11 -21.94 -4.29 6.33
C GLY A 11 -21.58 -3.21 7.36
N GLN A 12 -22.23 -3.20 8.53
CA GLN A 12 -21.94 -2.24 9.61
C GLN A 12 -20.58 -2.54 10.25
N VAL A 13 -20.24 -3.82 10.44
CA VAL A 13 -18.94 -4.25 10.94
C VAL A 13 -17.82 -3.86 9.97
N ALA A 14 -17.99 -4.12 8.67
CA ALA A 14 -17.01 -3.72 7.66
C ALA A 14 -16.81 -2.19 7.62
N LEU A 15 -17.89 -1.42 7.80
CA LEU A 15 -17.83 0.04 7.81
C LEU A 15 -17.09 0.59 9.04
N THR A 16 -17.36 0.06 10.24
CA THR A 16 -16.66 0.51 11.47
C THR A 16 -15.18 0.15 11.43
N LEU A 17 -14.83 -1.06 10.98
CA LEU A 17 -13.44 -1.48 10.81
C LEU A 17 -12.73 -0.65 9.74
N GLY A 18 -13.39 -0.35 8.62
CA GLY A 18 -12.86 0.51 7.57
C GLY A 18 -12.61 1.95 8.04
N ILE A 19 -13.53 2.54 8.82
CA ILE A 19 -13.34 3.86 9.41
C ILE A 19 -12.18 3.86 10.39
N LEU A 20 -12.11 2.88 11.29
CA LEU A 20 -11.07 2.79 12.30
C LEU A 20 -9.68 2.65 11.65
N THR A 21 -9.53 1.72 10.71
CA THR A 21 -8.26 1.49 9.99
C THR A 21 -7.88 2.69 9.13
N GLY A 22 -8.82 3.30 8.42
CA GLY A 22 -8.59 4.50 7.61
C GLY A 22 -8.18 5.71 8.44
N LEU A 23 -8.79 5.91 9.61
CA LEU A 23 -8.45 6.99 10.54
C LEU A 23 -7.05 6.81 11.13
N LEU A 24 -6.72 5.59 11.56
CA LEU A 24 -5.36 5.24 12.02
C LEU A 24 -4.33 5.49 10.92
N PHE A 25 -4.57 4.97 9.71
CA PHE A 25 -3.69 5.20 8.56
C PHE A 25 -3.51 6.69 8.28
N GLY A 26 -4.61 7.46 8.25
CA GLY A 26 -4.59 8.90 7.96
C GLY A 26 -3.77 9.71 8.96
N ILE A 27 -3.99 9.51 10.26
CA ILE A 27 -3.27 10.20 11.34
C ILE A 27 -1.76 9.94 11.22
N PHE A 28 -1.37 8.66 11.12
CA PHE A 28 0.05 8.31 11.08
C PHE A 28 0.70 8.65 9.74
N ALA A 29 -0.04 8.62 8.62
CA ALA A 29 0.46 9.05 7.32
C ALA A 29 0.72 10.56 7.27
N GLN A 30 -0.13 11.36 7.91
CA GLN A 30 0.09 12.80 8.06
C GLN A 30 1.32 13.08 8.93
N GLN A 31 1.38 12.45 10.11
CA GLN A 31 2.45 12.61 11.08
C GLN A 31 3.83 12.21 10.54
N SER A 32 3.92 11.04 9.88
CA SER A 32 5.16 10.54 9.27
C SER A 32 5.56 11.26 7.99
N ARG A 33 4.67 12.11 7.45
CA ARG A 33 4.81 12.73 6.13
C ARG A 33 5.02 11.70 5.01
N PHE A 34 4.40 10.53 5.14
CA PHE A 34 4.51 9.44 4.17
C PHE A 34 4.17 9.91 2.75
N CYS A 35 5.10 9.69 1.82
CA CYS A 35 4.95 10.09 0.42
C CYS A 35 5.83 9.23 -0.49
N LEU A 36 5.20 8.25 -1.14
CA LEU A 36 5.86 7.33 -2.09
C LEU A 36 6.63 8.09 -3.17
N ARG A 37 6.02 9.13 -3.76
CA ARG A 37 6.65 9.97 -4.79
C ARG A 37 8.02 10.50 -4.34
N SER A 38 8.10 11.01 -3.11
CA SER A 38 9.33 11.60 -2.60
C SER A 38 10.42 10.54 -2.33
N ALA A 39 10.01 9.35 -1.87
CA ALA A 39 10.90 8.21 -1.71
C ALA A 39 11.46 7.75 -3.07
N CYS A 40 10.61 7.62 -4.09
CA CYS A 40 11.04 7.28 -5.45
C CYS A 40 12.05 8.30 -5.99
N ILE A 41 11.80 9.61 -5.82
CA ILE A 41 12.72 10.66 -6.30
C ILE A 41 14.08 10.57 -5.58
N GLU A 42 14.12 10.34 -4.27
CA GLU A 42 15.37 10.19 -3.51
C GLU A 42 16.16 8.94 -3.94
N PHE A 43 15.45 7.84 -4.17
CA PHE A 43 16.04 6.59 -4.65
C PHE A 43 16.64 6.75 -6.05
N TRP A 44 15.88 7.28 -7.01
CA TRP A 44 16.33 7.47 -8.40
C TRP A 44 17.48 8.49 -8.53
N ARG A 45 17.56 9.48 -7.63
CA ARG A 45 18.68 10.43 -7.58
C ARG A 45 19.92 9.88 -6.87
N THR A 46 19.96 8.58 -6.57
CA THR A 46 21.04 7.89 -5.85
C THR A 46 21.46 8.60 -4.55
N ARG A 47 20.49 9.24 -3.88
CA ARG A 47 20.67 9.94 -2.60
C ARG A 47 19.56 9.52 -1.63
N PRO A 48 19.48 8.22 -1.27
CA PRO A 48 18.51 7.76 -0.30
C PRO A 48 18.75 8.48 1.02
N SER A 49 17.68 9.04 1.60
CA SER A 49 17.73 9.81 2.83
C SER A 49 16.50 9.52 3.70
N ALA A 50 16.08 10.49 4.50
CA ALA A 50 14.98 10.35 5.46
C ALA A 50 13.65 9.92 4.82
N LYS A 51 13.30 10.37 3.60
CA LYS A 51 11.99 10.05 2.99
C LYS A 51 11.96 8.65 2.41
N PHE A 52 13.08 8.22 1.81
CA PHE A 52 13.22 6.82 1.40
C PHE A 52 13.16 5.88 2.62
N SER A 53 13.81 6.27 3.74
CA SER A 53 13.73 5.51 4.99
C SER A 53 12.30 5.37 5.51
N ILE A 54 11.49 6.44 5.48
CA ILE A 54 10.07 6.39 5.89
C ILE A 54 9.31 5.36 5.06
N TRP A 55 9.46 5.39 3.74
CA TRP A 55 8.83 4.40 2.87
C TRP A 55 9.29 2.97 3.19
N LEU A 56 10.59 2.78 3.44
CA LEU A 56 11.16 1.48 3.74
C LEU A 56 10.65 0.92 5.08
N PHE A 57 10.49 1.74 6.12
CA PHE A 57 9.84 1.35 7.37
C PHE A 57 8.39 0.94 7.15
N THR A 58 7.61 1.74 6.42
CA THR A 58 6.21 1.41 6.13
C THR A 58 6.10 0.09 5.36
N PHE A 59 6.91 -0.09 4.31
CA PHE A 59 6.87 -1.29 3.48
C PHE A 59 7.33 -2.54 4.23
N SER A 60 8.49 -2.48 4.91
CA SER A 60 9.01 -3.62 5.68
C SER A 60 8.09 -4.02 6.82
N THR A 61 7.50 -3.05 7.54
CA THR A 61 6.55 -3.33 8.62
C THR A 61 5.30 -4.01 8.07
N ALA A 62 4.70 -3.49 6.99
CA ALA A 62 3.54 -4.11 6.36
C ALA A 62 3.86 -5.54 5.90
N LEU A 63 5.04 -5.76 5.31
CA LEU A 63 5.47 -7.08 4.85
C LEU A 63 5.63 -8.04 6.03
N ILE A 64 6.39 -7.68 7.07
CA ILE A 64 6.63 -8.53 8.25
C ILE A 64 5.31 -8.93 8.89
N LEU A 65 4.44 -7.97 9.21
CA LEU A 65 3.18 -8.28 9.88
C LEU A 65 2.26 -9.12 9.01
N THR A 66 2.18 -8.85 7.70
CA THR A 66 1.37 -9.69 6.79
C THR A 66 1.89 -11.12 6.72
N GLN A 67 3.22 -11.31 6.69
CA GLN A 67 3.81 -12.65 6.73
C GLN A 67 3.54 -13.37 8.06
N LEU A 68 3.59 -12.65 9.18
CA LEU A 68 3.21 -13.21 10.49
C LEU A 68 1.73 -13.62 10.52
N LEU A 69 0.83 -12.81 9.96
CA LEU A 69 -0.60 -13.16 9.84
C LEU A 69 -0.80 -14.46 9.06
N ILE A 70 -0.03 -14.66 7.98
CA ILE A 70 -0.07 -15.91 7.19
C ILE A 70 0.47 -17.09 8.02
N GLN A 71 1.59 -16.92 8.72
CA GLN A 71 2.21 -17.99 9.52
C GLN A 71 1.36 -18.42 10.72
N PHE A 72 0.66 -17.48 11.36
CA PHE A 72 -0.25 -17.79 12.46
C PHE A 72 -1.63 -18.28 11.99
N GLY A 73 -1.84 -18.47 10.68
CA GLY A 73 -3.10 -18.97 10.13
C GLY A 73 -4.25 -17.95 10.19
N HIS A 74 -3.97 -16.68 10.47
CA HIS A 74 -4.97 -15.61 10.47
C HIS A 74 -5.27 -15.07 9.06
N LEU A 75 -4.41 -15.34 8.07
CA LEU A 75 -4.61 -14.95 6.67
C LEU A 75 -4.29 -16.12 5.74
N GLU A 76 -5.31 -16.65 5.07
CA GLU A 76 -5.13 -17.69 4.06
C GLU A 76 -4.73 -17.06 2.71
N THR A 77 -3.64 -17.54 2.11
CA THR A 77 -3.18 -17.03 0.81
C THR A 77 -4.16 -17.32 -0.34
N THR A 78 -5.02 -18.33 -0.18
CA THR A 78 -6.09 -18.73 -1.11
C THR A 78 -7.26 -17.74 -1.14
N SER A 79 -7.52 -17.01 -0.06
CA SER A 79 -8.58 -15.99 -0.02
C SER A 79 -8.17 -14.68 -0.71
N VAL A 80 -6.86 -14.49 -0.92
CA VAL A 80 -6.31 -13.28 -1.53
C VAL A 80 -6.47 -13.35 -3.06
N ARG A 81 -7.49 -12.66 -3.58
CA ARG A 81 -7.79 -12.56 -5.03
C ARG A 81 -6.56 -12.21 -5.87
N GLN A 82 -5.67 -11.37 -5.36
CA GLN A 82 -4.45 -10.93 -6.05
C GLN A 82 -3.43 -12.06 -6.26
N LEU A 83 -3.49 -13.14 -5.46
CA LEU A 83 -2.62 -14.30 -5.54
C LEU A 83 -3.29 -15.46 -6.31
N THR A 84 -4.60 -15.60 -6.23
CA THR A 84 -5.34 -16.75 -6.80
C THR A 84 -5.90 -16.54 -8.21
N THR A 85 -5.96 -15.31 -8.70
CA THR A 85 -6.47 -15.02 -10.05
C THR A 85 -5.34 -14.78 -11.06
N THR A 86 -5.58 -15.16 -12.31
CA THR A 86 -4.69 -14.87 -13.44
C THR A 86 -4.33 -13.38 -13.45
N GLY A 87 -3.02 -13.11 -13.39
CA GLY A 87 -2.48 -11.77 -13.36
C GLY A 87 -2.26 -11.23 -14.77
N SER A 88 -2.21 -9.91 -14.89
CA SER A 88 -1.79 -9.24 -16.11
C SER A 88 -0.51 -8.45 -15.83
N LEU A 89 0.60 -8.86 -16.44
CA LEU A 89 1.87 -8.14 -16.33
C LEU A 89 1.84 -6.87 -17.19
N SER A 90 1.22 -6.94 -18.37
CA SER A 90 1.02 -5.78 -19.25
C SER A 90 0.22 -4.70 -18.54
N GLY A 91 -0.87 -5.06 -17.86
CA GLY A 91 -1.67 -4.15 -17.05
C GLY A 91 -0.87 -3.52 -15.90
N ALA A 92 -0.01 -4.30 -15.22
CA ALA A 92 0.85 -3.78 -14.16
C ALA A 92 1.90 -2.79 -14.67
N ILE A 93 2.54 -3.08 -15.81
CA ILE A 93 3.57 -2.21 -16.42
C ILE A 93 2.93 -0.92 -16.94
N VAL A 94 1.89 -1.01 -17.75
CA VAL A 94 1.23 0.16 -18.36
C VAL A 94 0.53 0.99 -17.28
N GLY A 95 -0.26 0.35 -16.42
CA GLY A 95 -0.95 1.02 -15.32
C GLY A 95 0.00 1.66 -14.32
N GLY A 96 1.07 0.95 -13.93
CA GLY A 96 2.12 1.47 -13.04
C GLY A 96 2.85 2.68 -13.65
N SER A 97 3.13 2.64 -14.95
CA SER A 97 3.76 3.76 -15.67
C SER A 97 2.85 4.99 -15.71
N LEU A 98 1.57 4.81 -16.08
CA LEU A 98 0.58 5.89 -16.09
C LEU A 98 0.37 6.49 -14.70
N PHE A 99 0.29 5.64 -13.67
CA PHE A 99 0.19 6.09 -12.28
C PHE A 99 1.44 6.88 -11.85
N GLY A 100 2.64 6.41 -12.22
CA GLY A 100 3.91 7.10 -11.97
C GLY A 100 3.98 8.48 -12.61
N ILE A 101 3.65 8.59 -13.90
CA ILE A 101 3.58 9.86 -14.64
C ILE A 101 2.57 10.80 -13.95
N GLY A 102 1.38 10.29 -13.65
CA GLY A 102 0.33 11.03 -12.93
C GLY A 102 0.79 11.54 -11.58
N MET A 103 1.53 10.74 -10.79
CA MET A 103 2.08 11.18 -9.51
C MET A 103 3.04 12.36 -9.64
N ILE A 104 3.85 12.39 -10.71
CA ILE A 104 4.76 13.52 -10.97
C ILE A 104 3.97 14.76 -11.37
N MET A 105 3.02 14.63 -12.31
CA MET A 105 2.17 15.73 -12.79
C MET A 105 1.32 16.34 -11.66
N ALA A 106 0.65 15.50 -10.87
CA ALA A 106 -0.18 15.92 -9.74
C ALA A 106 0.63 16.34 -8.50
N ARG A 107 1.96 16.19 -8.53
CA ARG A 107 2.88 16.48 -7.42
C ARG A 107 2.51 15.77 -6.11
N GLY A 108 2.03 14.52 -6.18
CA GLY A 108 1.63 13.73 -5.02
C GLY A 108 1.26 12.30 -5.39
N CYS A 109 1.43 11.35 -4.45
CA CYS A 109 0.85 10.01 -4.56
C CYS A 109 -0.59 10.00 -4.05
N ALA A 110 -1.39 9.00 -4.45
CA ALA A 110 -2.82 8.91 -4.09
C ALA A 110 -3.05 9.08 -2.57
N SER A 111 -2.34 8.32 -1.74
CA SER A 111 -2.43 8.43 -0.28
C SER A 111 -2.10 9.83 0.24
N ARG A 112 -1.07 10.49 -0.30
CA ARG A 112 -0.66 11.84 0.11
C ARG A 112 -1.68 12.90 -0.33
N LEU A 113 -2.29 12.74 -1.49
CA LEU A 113 -3.35 13.65 -1.95
C LEU A 113 -4.59 13.57 -1.05
N LEU A 114 -4.99 12.36 -0.64
CA LEU A 114 -6.10 12.15 0.30
C LEU A 114 -5.84 12.76 1.68
N VAL A 115 -4.62 12.59 2.21
CA VAL A 115 -4.26 13.22 3.50
C VAL A 115 -4.21 14.75 3.37
N LEU A 116 -3.66 15.28 2.27
CA LEU A 116 -3.57 16.73 2.06
C LEU A 116 -4.92 17.39 1.77
N SER A 117 -5.88 16.67 1.18
CA SER A 117 -7.22 17.23 0.97
C SER A 117 -7.92 17.54 2.30
N ALA A 118 -7.62 16.79 3.37
CA ALA A 118 -8.13 17.05 4.71
C ALA A 118 -7.47 18.27 5.39
N THR A 119 -6.41 18.84 4.82
CA THR A 119 -5.72 20.03 5.38
C THR A 119 -6.11 21.34 4.66
N GLY A 120 -7.22 21.36 3.93
CA GLY A 120 -7.67 22.53 3.15
C GLY A 120 -6.93 22.75 1.83
N ASN A 121 -6.15 21.76 1.35
CA ASN A 121 -5.45 21.89 0.08
C ASN A 121 -6.38 21.59 -1.11
N LEU A 122 -6.98 22.63 -1.70
CA LEU A 122 -7.93 22.48 -2.80
C LEU A 122 -7.34 21.75 -4.01
N ARG A 123 -6.06 22.00 -4.35
CA ARG A 123 -5.37 21.28 -5.41
C ARG A 123 -5.31 19.77 -5.13
N ALA A 124 -5.01 19.39 -3.89
CA ALA A 124 -4.96 17.97 -3.52
C ALA A 124 -6.35 17.33 -3.56
N LEU A 125 -7.39 18.06 -3.13
CA LEU A 125 -8.77 17.61 -3.22
C LEU A 125 -9.19 17.37 -4.67
N VAL A 126 -8.99 18.36 -5.55
CA VAL A 126 -9.36 18.26 -6.97
C VAL A 126 -8.56 17.14 -7.66
N ALA A 127 -7.24 17.08 -7.46
CA ALA A 127 -6.42 16.02 -8.03
C ALA A 127 -6.84 14.63 -7.51
N GLY A 128 -7.16 14.52 -6.22
CA GLY A 128 -7.70 13.30 -5.62
C GLY A 128 -9.03 12.88 -6.24
N LEU A 129 -9.96 13.81 -6.42
CA LEU A 129 -11.25 13.55 -7.09
C LEU A 129 -11.05 13.07 -8.52
N VAL A 130 -10.18 13.72 -9.30
CA VAL A 130 -9.87 13.30 -10.67
C VAL A 130 -9.32 11.88 -10.70
N VAL A 131 -8.36 11.55 -9.82
CA VAL A 131 -7.82 10.18 -9.71
C VAL A 131 -8.92 9.19 -9.36
N THR A 132 -9.80 9.50 -8.41
CA THR A 132 -10.92 8.62 -8.02
C THR A 132 -11.90 8.40 -9.17
N VAL A 133 -12.32 9.46 -9.87
CA VAL A 133 -13.25 9.37 -11.00
C VAL A 133 -12.65 8.58 -12.16
N VAL A 134 -11.39 8.86 -12.52
CA VAL A 134 -10.70 8.13 -13.59
C VAL A 134 -10.48 6.66 -13.20
N SER A 135 -10.17 6.37 -11.94
CA SER A 135 -10.05 4.99 -11.44
C SER A 135 -11.38 4.25 -11.56
N GLN A 136 -12.51 4.88 -11.19
CA GLN A 136 -13.84 4.29 -11.35
C GLN A 136 -14.21 4.12 -12.84
N ALA A 137 -13.86 5.08 -13.69
CA ALA A 137 -14.07 5.00 -15.14
C ALA A 137 -13.28 3.85 -15.78
N ALA A 138 -12.06 3.56 -15.28
CA ALA A 138 -11.25 2.43 -15.73
C ALA A 138 -11.74 1.08 -15.18
N LEU A 139 -12.32 1.05 -13.98
CA LEU A 139 -12.83 -0.18 -13.36
C LEU A 139 -14.20 -0.62 -13.92
N ARG A 140 -15.13 0.32 -14.10
CA ARG A 140 -16.54 0.03 -14.47
C ARG A 140 -17.13 0.97 -15.53
N GLY A 141 -16.40 2.02 -15.93
CA GLY A 141 -16.89 3.02 -16.87
C GLY A 141 -16.35 2.85 -18.29
N GLY A 142 -16.30 3.95 -19.04
CA GLY A 142 -15.93 3.96 -20.46
C GLY A 142 -14.47 3.59 -20.75
N LEU A 143 -13.56 3.62 -19.77
CA LEU A 143 -12.18 3.18 -19.94
C LEU A 143 -12.00 1.66 -19.70
N SER A 144 -13.06 0.97 -19.25
CA SER A 144 -13.02 -0.48 -18.99
C SER A 144 -12.61 -1.33 -20.20
N PRO A 145 -13.12 -1.08 -21.44
CA PRO A 145 -12.70 -1.86 -22.61
C PRO A 145 -11.20 -1.76 -22.89
N ALA A 146 -10.65 -0.55 -22.87
CA ALA A 146 -9.22 -0.32 -23.05
C ALA A 146 -8.39 -0.98 -21.93
N ARG A 147 -8.85 -0.87 -20.67
CA ARG A 147 -8.19 -1.55 -19.53
C ARG A 147 -8.19 -3.07 -19.71
N ASN A 148 -9.29 -3.65 -20.19
CA ASN A 148 -9.39 -5.10 -20.38
C ASN A 148 -8.52 -5.57 -21.55
N GLU A 149 -8.48 -4.83 -22.66
CA GLU A 149 -7.60 -5.11 -23.79
C GLU A 149 -6.13 -5.07 -23.39
N ILE A 150 -5.68 -4.01 -22.71
CA ILE A 150 -4.30 -3.93 -22.20
C ILE A 150 -4.01 -5.09 -21.25
N SER A 151 -5.01 -5.56 -20.50
CA SER A 151 -4.83 -6.64 -19.54
C SER A 151 -4.59 -8.00 -20.18
N THR A 152 -4.99 -8.23 -21.44
CA THR A 152 -4.83 -9.53 -22.12
C THR A 152 -3.49 -9.68 -22.84
N TRP A 153 -2.73 -8.61 -23.06
CA TRP A 153 -1.47 -8.68 -23.83
C TRP A 153 -0.40 -9.58 -23.20
N TRP A 154 -0.30 -9.60 -21.88
CA TRP A 154 0.64 -10.47 -21.17
C TRP A 154 0.02 -10.98 -19.86
N LEU A 155 -0.53 -12.19 -19.94
CA LEU A 155 -1.12 -12.90 -18.81
C LEU A 155 -0.07 -13.78 -18.10
N ILE A 156 -0.23 -13.92 -16.78
CA ILE A 156 0.58 -14.79 -15.93
C ILE A 156 -0.36 -15.63 -15.07
N ASP A 157 -0.10 -16.93 -15.03
CA ASP A 157 -0.86 -17.88 -14.23
C ASP A 157 -0.76 -17.62 -12.73
N ALA A 158 -1.83 -17.97 -12.01
CA ALA A 158 -1.93 -17.78 -10.56
C ALA A 158 -0.77 -18.45 -9.78
N SER A 159 -0.30 -19.62 -10.25
CA SER A 159 0.82 -20.36 -9.65
C SER A 159 2.12 -19.56 -9.57
N HIS A 160 2.36 -18.67 -10.52
CA HIS A 160 3.59 -17.87 -10.60
C HIS A 160 3.45 -16.50 -9.92
N ARG A 161 2.27 -16.15 -9.40
CA ARG A 161 2.03 -14.84 -8.78
C ARG A 161 2.55 -14.72 -7.36
N ASN A 162 2.71 -15.84 -6.66
CA ASN A 162 3.20 -15.85 -5.31
C ASN A 162 4.73 -15.98 -5.26
N VAL A 163 5.42 -14.83 -5.28
CA VAL A 163 6.88 -14.82 -5.23
C VAL A 163 7.43 -15.44 -3.95
N SER A 164 6.71 -15.37 -2.83
CA SER A 164 7.18 -15.97 -1.57
C SER A 164 7.19 -17.49 -1.62
N ALA A 165 6.44 -18.12 -2.52
CA ALA A 165 6.45 -19.57 -2.71
C ALA A 165 7.79 -20.09 -3.29
N TYR A 166 8.60 -19.21 -3.90
CA TYR A 166 9.94 -19.55 -4.39
C TYR A 166 11.05 -19.31 -3.37
N LEU A 167 10.72 -18.69 -2.22
CA LEU A 167 11.66 -18.49 -1.14
C LEU A 167 11.55 -19.63 -0.12
N PRO A 168 12.59 -19.84 0.71
CA PRO A 168 12.46 -20.70 1.88
C PRO A 168 11.28 -20.28 2.76
N GLU A 169 10.79 -21.16 3.62
CA GLU A 169 9.60 -20.95 4.48
C GLU A 169 9.57 -19.59 5.19
N PHE A 170 10.73 -19.14 5.72
CA PHE A 170 10.88 -17.84 6.39
C PHE A 170 11.52 -16.75 5.52
N GLY A 171 11.78 -17.02 4.24
CA GLY A 171 12.55 -16.13 3.36
C GLY A 171 11.88 -14.77 3.15
N ALA A 172 10.56 -14.73 2.98
CA ALA A 172 9.82 -13.47 2.87
C ALA A 172 9.89 -12.65 4.18
N LEU A 173 9.77 -13.32 5.34
CA LEU A 173 9.89 -12.69 6.65
C LEU A 173 11.31 -12.13 6.86
N ILE A 174 12.35 -12.92 6.55
CA ILE A 174 13.76 -12.51 6.64
C ILE A 174 14.00 -11.31 5.73
N PHE A 175 13.48 -11.32 4.49
CA PHE A 175 13.58 -10.19 3.58
C PHE A 175 12.95 -8.92 4.18
N GLY A 176 11.76 -9.04 4.79
CA GLY A 176 11.14 -7.96 5.56
C GLY A 176 12.05 -7.42 6.66
N CYS A 177 12.63 -8.30 7.48
CA CYS A 177 13.55 -7.93 8.55
C CYS A 177 14.82 -7.24 8.02
N VAL A 178 15.39 -7.72 6.91
CA VAL A 178 16.55 -7.08 6.26
C VAL A 178 16.21 -5.68 5.79
N LEU A 179 15.04 -5.48 5.17
CA LEU A 179 14.57 -4.15 4.76
C LEU A 179 14.32 -3.24 5.97
N PHE A 180 13.81 -3.78 7.07
CA PHE A 180 13.60 -3.02 8.31
C PHE A 180 14.93 -2.57 8.92
N ILE A 181 15.94 -3.46 8.96
CA ILE A 181 17.29 -3.13 9.42
C ILE A 181 17.93 -2.06 8.51
N ALA A 182 17.77 -2.20 7.19
CA ALA A 182 18.22 -1.19 6.22
C ALA A 182 17.52 0.17 6.44
N ALA A 183 16.23 0.16 6.81
CA ALA A 183 15.49 1.38 7.14
C ALA A 183 16.05 2.03 8.42
N VAL A 184 16.34 1.25 9.46
CA VAL A 184 16.99 1.75 10.69
C VAL A 184 18.36 2.34 10.40
N TRP A 185 19.18 1.64 9.61
CA TRP A 185 20.51 2.10 9.21
C TRP A 185 20.43 3.44 8.45
N LEU A 186 19.52 3.54 7.48
CA LEU A 186 19.34 4.76 6.69
C LEU A 186 18.80 5.92 7.53
N ALA A 187 17.81 5.68 8.40
CA ALA A 187 17.30 6.71 9.31
C ALA A 187 18.38 7.26 10.23
N ARG A 188 19.27 6.39 10.75
CA ARG A 188 20.42 6.81 11.57
C ARG A 188 21.41 7.64 10.75
N LYS A 189 21.75 7.18 9.54
CA LYS A 189 22.67 7.88 8.63
C LYS A 189 22.17 9.28 8.25
N SER A 190 20.87 9.43 8.05
CA SER A 190 20.25 10.69 7.64
C SER A 190 19.85 11.60 8.81
N ALA A 191 20.19 11.23 10.06
CA ALA A 191 19.73 11.91 11.28
C ALA A 191 18.21 12.17 11.28
N ALA A 192 17.45 11.20 10.77
CA ALA A 192 16.02 11.36 10.57
C ALA A 192 15.29 11.44 11.92
N VAL A 193 14.25 12.27 11.98
CA VAL A 193 13.45 12.45 13.20
C VAL A 193 12.75 11.14 13.57
N LYS A 194 13.07 10.61 14.76
CA LYS A 194 12.56 9.31 15.26
C LYS A 194 11.02 9.25 15.24
N TRP A 195 10.36 10.37 15.55
CA TRP A 195 8.90 10.49 15.56
C TRP A 195 8.26 10.19 14.20
N TYR A 196 8.89 10.60 13.10
CA TYR A 196 8.38 10.31 11.76
C TYR A 196 8.53 8.84 11.38
N GLN A 197 9.61 8.19 11.85
CA GLN A 197 9.84 6.76 11.63
C GLN A 197 8.86 5.91 12.41
N PHE A 198 8.56 6.28 13.66
CA PHE A 198 7.52 5.61 14.44
C PHE A 198 6.16 5.70 13.74
N GLY A 199 5.79 6.89 13.26
CA GLY A 199 4.58 7.04 12.43
C GLY A 199 4.62 6.16 11.18
N ALA A 200 5.76 6.03 10.51
CA ALA A 200 5.91 5.19 9.31
C ALA A 200 5.68 3.70 9.58
N VAL A 201 6.16 3.20 10.72
CA VAL A 201 5.90 1.84 11.21
C VAL A 201 4.41 1.65 11.45
N LEU A 202 3.74 2.60 12.12
CA LEU A 202 2.30 2.51 12.37
C LEU A 202 1.45 2.58 11.10
N VAL A 203 1.88 3.34 10.09
CA VAL A 203 1.27 3.29 8.74
C VAL A 203 1.40 1.87 8.17
N GLY A 204 2.56 1.23 8.26
CA GLY A 204 2.75 -0.15 7.79
C GLY A 204 1.88 -1.15 8.57
N ALA A 205 1.80 -0.99 9.89
CA ALA A 205 0.97 -1.82 10.75
C ALA A 205 -0.52 -1.69 10.41
N SER A 206 -1.00 -0.47 10.09
CA SER A 206 -2.39 -0.26 9.68
C SER A 206 -2.77 -1.00 8.38
N VAL A 207 -1.81 -1.23 7.48
CA VAL A 207 -2.03 -2.05 6.28
C VAL A 207 -2.22 -3.52 6.66
N ALA A 208 -1.39 -4.05 7.56
CA ALA A 208 -1.53 -5.43 8.04
C ALA A 208 -2.79 -5.62 8.88
N LEU A 209 -3.19 -4.62 9.67
CA LEU A 209 -4.50 -4.61 10.34
C LEU A 209 -5.65 -4.69 9.34
N GLY A 210 -5.54 -4.00 8.20
CA GLY A 210 -6.52 -4.13 7.11
C GLY A 210 -6.69 -5.57 6.65
N TRP A 211 -5.60 -6.32 6.46
CA TRP A 211 -5.66 -7.74 6.10
C TRP A 211 -6.18 -8.64 7.22
N GLY A 212 -5.82 -8.37 8.48
CA GLY A 212 -6.27 -9.18 9.61
C GLY A 212 -7.76 -9.00 9.97
N LEU A 213 -8.39 -7.95 9.44
CA LEU A 213 -9.79 -7.61 9.69
C LEU A 213 -10.73 -7.98 8.54
N THR A 214 -10.20 -8.44 7.40
CA THR A 214 -10.94 -8.83 6.19
C THR A 214 -10.90 -10.34 5.98
#